data_AF-A0A437DKT9-F1
#
_entry.id   AF-A0A437DKT9-F1
#
_cell.length_a   1.000
_cell.length_b   1.000
_cell.length_c   1.000
_cell.angle_alpha   90.00
_cell.angle_beta   90.00
_cell.angle_gamma   90.00
#
_symmetry.space_group_name_H-M   'P 1'
#
loop_
_entity.id
_entity.type
_entity.pdbx_description
1 polymer ?
#
loop_
_entity_poly.entity_id
_entity_poly.type
_entity_poly.pdbx_seq_one_letter_code
_entity_poly.pdbx_strand_id
1 'polypeptide(L)'
;MEREEEEEEEEEGAAAMLWSIQEAVEKQTLQIGASACGATAVVDVLRALGLDVAPEEADRCVQTRLRRSEAPLPDYLLSRSEAGATHAQLISGAQQASGGKVTGRFFHLHPPRKVRLVPWLARWIRRGAVPVATMNMQAGVPEGEEVPDAWHHQLIFGVAPNAVFMTNPLDVVSEEELLRRLCSDSVLLVRRDDVLQRFTPDCSLSSLSRHPSDQRWRLLDVEGQVKTMIQEEDQEEDQPKKSHVCIPAAYSAGVTLFVLHESELSQELLSAPDLPIIST
;
A
#
# COMPACT_ATOMS: atom_id res chain seq x y z
N MET A 1 25.01 18.11 28.26
CA MET A 1 24.87 19.51 27.82
C MET A 1 25.05 19.60 26.32
N GLU A 2 26.24 19.75 25.72
CA GLU A 2 26.34 19.83 24.23
C GLU A 2 25.75 18.61 23.50
N ARG A 3 25.90 17.40 24.04
CA ARG A 3 25.34 16.17 23.47
C ARG A 3 23.84 15.98 23.72
N GLU A 4 23.32 16.61 24.77
CA GLU A 4 21.89 16.58 25.11
C GLU A 4 21.14 17.67 24.33
N GLU A 5 21.79 18.81 24.07
CA GLU A 5 21.30 19.89 23.20
C GLU A 5 21.31 19.46 21.72
N GLU A 6 22.31 18.69 21.25
CA GLU A 6 22.30 18.07 19.91
C GLU A 6 21.22 16.98 19.75
N GLU A 7 20.93 16.20 20.80
CA GLU A 7 19.86 15.19 20.80
C GLU A 7 18.46 15.83 20.86
N GLU A 8 18.27 16.91 21.63
CA GLU A 8 17.02 17.69 21.68
C GLU A 8 16.76 18.48 20.37
N GLU A 9 17.80 19.03 19.73
CA GLU A 9 17.66 19.65 18.39
C GLU A 9 17.40 18.61 17.28
N GLU A 10 17.93 17.39 17.38
CA GLU A 10 17.56 16.27 16.50
C GLU A 10 16.12 15.78 16.74
N GLU A 11 15.60 15.83 17.98
CA GLU A 11 14.23 15.43 18.33
C GLU A 11 13.17 16.47 17.90
N GLU A 12 13.39 17.78 18.12
CA GLU A 12 12.52 18.83 17.56
C GLU A 12 12.63 18.88 16.02
N GLY A 13 13.80 18.52 15.49
CA GLY A 13 14.07 18.27 14.08
C GLY A 13 13.49 16.96 13.53
N ALA A 14 12.75 16.16 14.30
CA ALA A 14 12.18 14.87 13.86
C ALA A 14 10.67 14.90 13.58
N ALA A 15 9.92 15.89 14.08
CA ALA A 15 8.48 15.99 13.87
C ALA A 15 8.09 16.87 12.68
N ALA A 16 7.14 16.42 11.87
CA ALA A 16 6.60 17.19 10.75
C ALA A 16 5.14 16.79 10.49
N MET A 17 4.26 17.77 10.34
CA MET A 17 2.82 17.55 10.15
C MET A 17 2.32 18.36 8.95
N LEU A 18 1.54 17.73 8.06
CA LEU A 18 0.74 18.40 7.03
C LEU A 18 -0.51 19.04 7.63
N TRP A 19 -1.11 18.33 8.59
CA TRP A 19 -2.31 18.72 9.32
C TRP A 19 -2.08 18.46 10.81
N SER A 20 -2.64 19.31 11.66
CA SER A 20 -2.87 18.93 13.05
C SER A 20 -3.80 17.72 13.13
N ILE A 21 -3.82 17.02 14.28
CA ILE A 21 -4.74 15.88 14.49
C ILE A 21 -6.19 16.32 14.26
N GLN A 22 -6.58 17.49 14.77
CA GLN A 22 -7.93 18.05 14.59
C GLN A 22 -8.24 18.30 13.12
N GLU A 23 -7.32 18.91 12.38
CA GLU A 23 -7.49 19.11 10.94
C GLU A 23 -7.57 17.78 10.19
N ALA A 24 -6.81 16.76 10.58
CA ALA A 24 -6.88 15.45 9.94
C ALA A 24 -8.24 14.76 10.20
N VAL A 25 -8.81 14.92 11.40
CA VAL A 25 -10.19 14.46 11.70
C VAL A 25 -11.20 15.12 10.76
N GLU A 26 -11.07 16.43 10.54
CA GLU A 26 -12.00 17.21 9.73
C GLU A 26 -11.79 17.03 8.21
N LYS A 27 -10.54 16.88 7.78
CA LYS A 27 -10.13 16.91 6.37
C LYS A 27 -9.96 15.52 5.75
N GLN A 28 -9.83 14.44 6.52
CA GLN A 28 -9.72 13.10 5.93
C GLN A 28 -10.99 12.75 5.15
N THR A 29 -10.82 12.08 4.02
CA THR A 29 -11.93 11.59 3.22
C THR A 29 -12.24 10.16 3.62
N LEU A 30 -13.42 9.90 4.22
CA LEU A 30 -13.84 8.52 4.46
C LEU A 30 -13.86 7.74 3.13
N GLN A 31 -13.46 6.47 3.18
CA GLN A 31 -13.29 5.65 1.98
C GLN A 31 -14.51 5.71 1.06
N ILE A 32 -14.28 6.14 -0.18
CA ILE A 32 -15.35 6.55 -1.11
C ILE A 32 -15.99 5.37 -1.88
N GLY A 33 -15.48 4.16 -1.69
CA GLY A 33 -15.99 2.96 -2.36
C GLY A 33 -15.17 1.70 -2.06
N ALA A 34 -15.67 0.55 -2.51
CA ALA A 34 -14.98 -0.73 -2.35
C ALA A 34 -13.64 -0.72 -3.09
N SER A 35 -12.55 -1.13 -2.42
CA SER A 35 -11.18 -1.11 -2.98
C SER A 35 -10.67 0.29 -3.39
N ALA A 36 -11.38 1.36 -3.03
CA ALA A 36 -11.06 2.74 -3.42
C ALA A 36 -10.09 3.46 -2.45
N CYS A 37 -9.28 2.73 -1.69
CA CYS A 37 -8.31 3.34 -0.77
C CYS A 37 -7.29 4.22 -1.52
N GLY A 38 -6.87 3.81 -2.72
CA GLY A 38 -5.99 4.60 -3.58
C GLY A 38 -6.61 5.92 -4.05
N ALA A 39 -7.85 5.88 -4.55
CA ALA A 39 -8.58 7.08 -4.95
C ALA A 39 -8.84 8.02 -3.76
N THR A 40 -9.23 7.45 -2.62
CA THR A 40 -9.43 8.19 -1.37
C THR A 40 -8.14 8.89 -0.93
N ALA A 41 -6.98 8.20 -0.97
CA ALA A 41 -5.69 8.79 -0.67
C ALA A 41 -5.33 9.93 -1.64
N VAL A 42 -5.67 9.81 -2.93
CA VAL A 42 -5.47 10.89 -3.91
C VAL A 42 -6.32 12.12 -3.58
N VAL A 43 -7.58 11.95 -3.15
CA VAL A 43 -8.41 13.09 -2.70
C VAL A 43 -7.73 13.82 -1.55
N ASP A 44 -7.25 13.08 -0.54
CA ASP A 44 -6.57 13.67 0.61
C ASP A 44 -5.25 14.34 0.22
N VAL A 45 -4.50 13.76 -0.72
CA VAL A 45 -3.29 14.37 -1.29
C VAL A 45 -3.61 15.72 -1.94
N LEU A 46 -4.61 15.77 -2.81
CA LEU A 46 -5.00 16.98 -3.51
C LEU A 46 -5.45 18.04 -2.52
N ARG A 47 -6.25 17.66 -1.51
CA ARG A 47 -6.68 18.54 -0.43
C ARG A 47 -5.50 19.07 0.40
N ALA A 48 -4.53 18.22 0.72
CA ALA A 48 -3.33 18.62 1.47
C ALA A 48 -2.46 19.61 0.67
N LEU A 49 -2.46 19.51 -0.66
CA LEU A 49 -1.81 20.44 -1.57
C LEU A 49 -2.66 21.69 -1.90
N GLY A 50 -3.81 21.86 -1.25
CA GLY A 50 -4.68 23.03 -1.43
C GLY A 50 -5.53 23.00 -2.70
N LEU A 51 -5.74 21.83 -3.30
CA LEU A 51 -6.58 21.62 -4.48
C LEU A 51 -7.87 20.93 -4.08
N ASP A 52 -9.00 21.56 -4.42
CA ASP A 52 -10.32 20.97 -4.21
C ASP A 52 -10.74 20.20 -5.47
N VAL A 53 -10.92 18.89 -5.32
CA VAL A 53 -11.30 17.98 -6.39
C VAL A 53 -12.38 17.04 -5.86
N ALA A 54 -13.45 16.87 -6.64
CA ALA A 54 -14.53 15.97 -6.29
C ALA A 54 -14.02 14.52 -6.17
N PRO A 55 -14.45 13.75 -5.15
CA PRO A 55 -13.99 12.37 -5.01
C PRO A 55 -14.25 11.48 -6.23
N GLU A 56 -15.35 11.71 -6.95
CA GLU A 56 -15.71 10.98 -8.16
C GLU A 56 -14.74 11.27 -9.31
N GLU A 57 -14.16 12.49 -9.35
CA GLU A 57 -13.13 12.85 -10.32
C GLU A 57 -11.84 12.09 -10.04
N ALA A 58 -11.41 12.07 -8.77
CA ALA A 58 -10.21 11.34 -8.35
C ALA A 58 -10.36 9.83 -8.61
N ASP A 59 -11.49 9.22 -8.28
CA ASP A 59 -11.73 7.79 -8.54
C ASP A 59 -11.71 7.46 -10.03
N ARG A 60 -12.34 8.30 -10.86
CA ARG A 60 -12.31 8.14 -12.33
C ARG A 60 -10.89 8.22 -12.88
N CYS A 61 -10.07 9.13 -12.36
CA CYS A 61 -8.69 9.32 -12.80
C CYS A 61 -7.73 8.23 -12.30
N VAL A 62 -7.93 7.70 -11.09
CA VAL A 62 -7.10 6.61 -10.52
C VAL A 62 -7.41 5.26 -11.17
N GLN A 63 -8.63 5.07 -11.67
CA GLN A 63 -9.05 3.84 -12.35
C GLN A 63 -8.95 2.61 -11.43
N THR A 64 -9.56 2.71 -10.24
CA THR A 64 -9.63 1.63 -9.25
C THR A 64 -10.22 0.37 -9.87
N ARG A 65 -9.50 -0.76 -9.79
CA ARG A 65 -9.99 -2.06 -10.26
C ARG A 65 -10.79 -2.76 -9.16
N LEU A 66 -11.95 -3.30 -9.50
CA LEU A 66 -12.78 -4.02 -8.54
C LEU A 66 -12.48 -5.51 -8.50
N ARG A 67 -12.64 -6.11 -7.32
CA ARG A 67 -12.62 -7.56 -7.12
C ARG A 67 -13.84 -8.16 -7.83
N ARG A 68 -13.66 -9.28 -8.52
CA ARG A 68 -14.78 -10.08 -9.05
C ARG A 68 -15.23 -11.11 -8.01
N SER A 69 -15.84 -10.64 -6.92
CA SER A 69 -16.14 -11.45 -5.73
C SER A 69 -17.03 -12.67 -5.99
N GLU A 70 -17.89 -12.59 -7.01
CA GLU A 70 -18.83 -13.66 -7.39
C GLU A 70 -18.32 -14.53 -8.55
N ALA A 71 -17.08 -14.31 -9.01
CA ALA A 71 -16.52 -15.07 -10.12
C ALA A 71 -16.00 -16.44 -9.66
N PRO A 72 -15.92 -17.42 -10.59
CA PRO A 72 -15.25 -18.69 -10.33
C PRO A 72 -13.80 -18.50 -9.88
N LEU A 73 -13.27 -19.47 -9.13
CA LEU A 73 -11.99 -19.34 -8.43
C LEU A 73 -10.84 -18.76 -9.28
N PRO A 74 -10.57 -19.20 -10.53
CA PRO A 74 -9.47 -18.63 -11.30
C PRO A 74 -9.65 -17.14 -11.58
N ASP A 75 -10.86 -16.73 -11.99
CA ASP A 75 -11.17 -15.33 -12.30
C ASP A 75 -11.21 -14.45 -11.05
N TYR A 76 -11.63 -15.02 -9.92
CA TYR A 76 -11.55 -14.38 -8.61
C TYR A 76 -10.10 -14.08 -8.25
N LEU A 77 -9.22 -15.09 -8.22
CA LEU A 77 -7.81 -14.93 -7.86
C LEU A 77 -7.09 -13.95 -8.80
N LEU A 78 -7.34 -14.04 -10.11
CA LEU A 78 -6.80 -13.08 -11.09
C LEU A 78 -7.27 -11.66 -10.79
N SER A 79 -8.58 -11.44 -10.54
CA SER A 79 -9.07 -10.10 -10.19
C SER A 79 -8.50 -9.60 -8.86
N ARG A 80 -8.28 -10.49 -7.89
CA ARG A 80 -7.69 -10.17 -6.58
C ARG A 80 -6.25 -9.70 -6.70
N SER A 81 -5.47 -10.26 -7.63
CA SER A 81 -4.09 -9.85 -7.87
C SER A 81 -3.96 -8.41 -8.37
N GLU A 82 -5.00 -7.87 -9.01
CA GLU A 82 -5.01 -6.54 -9.64
C GLU A 82 -5.95 -5.54 -8.97
N ALA A 83 -6.77 -5.97 -8.01
CA ALA A 83 -7.80 -5.16 -7.38
C ALA A 83 -7.23 -3.97 -6.60
N GLY A 84 -7.94 -2.84 -6.65
CA GLY A 84 -7.57 -1.52 -6.16
C GLY A 84 -6.73 -0.75 -7.17
N ALA A 85 -5.67 -0.07 -6.73
CA ALA A 85 -4.87 0.81 -7.59
C ALA A 85 -3.37 0.70 -7.27
N THR A 86 -2.50 0.77 -8.28
CA THR A 86 -1.04 0.78 -8.07
C THR A 86 -0.52 2.19 -7.77
N HIS A 87 0.69 2.33 -7.23
CA HIS A 87 1.32 3.65 -7.02
C HIS A 87 1.42 4.45 -8.34
N ALA A 88 1.64 3.79 -9.48
CA ALA A 88 1.66 4.44 -10.79
C ALA A 88 0.28 5.01 -11.17
N GLN A 89 -0.80 4.28 -10.85
CA GLN A 89 -2.16 4.77 -11.02
C GLN A 89 -2.48 5.92 -10.07
N LEU A 90 -1.97 5.91 -8.83
CA LEU A 90 -2.10 7.05 -7.92
C LEU A 90 -1.39 8.30 -8.47
N ILE A 91 -0.15 8.18 -8.96
CA ILE A 91 0.61 9.29 -9.55
C ILE A 91 -0.11 9.86 -10.77
N SER A 92 -0.48 8.99 -11.72
CA SER A 92 -1.19 9.41 -12.93
C SER A 92 -2.57 9.98 -12.61
N GLY A 93 -3.29 9.38 -11.67
CA GLY A 93 -4.60 9.81 -11.22
C GLY A 93 -4.57 11.20 -10.58
N ALA A 94 -3.62 11.45 -9.67
CA ALA A 94 -3.42 12.77 -9.06
C ALA A 94 -3.04 13.83 -10.11
N GLN A 95 -2.17 13.47 -11.07
CA GLN A 95 -1.80 14.37 -12.16
C GLN A 95 -3.01 14.72 -13.04
N GLN A 96 -3.81 13.73 -13.45
CA GLN A 96 -4.99 13.95 -14.29
C GLN A 96 -6.07 14.76 -13.55
N ALA A 97 -6.42 14.35 -12.32
CA ALA A 97 -7.47 14.97 -11.52
C ALA A 97 -7.13 16.43 -11.13
N SER A 98 -5.85 16.76 -11.01
CA SER A 98 -5.39 18.13 -10.74
C SER A 98 -5.18 18.98 -12.00
N GLY A 99 -5.42 18.44 -13.20
CA GLY A 99 -5.13 19.14 -14.46
C GLY A 99 -3.63 19.39 -14.68
N GLY A 100 -2.77 18.50 -14.20
CA GLY A 100 -1.32 18.57 -14.32
C GLY A 100 -0.60 19.37 -13.24
N LYS A 101 -1.33 19.87 -12.22
CA LYS A 101 -0.75 20.70 -11.14
C LYS A 101 0.01 19.89 -10.10
N VAL A 102 -0.25 18.59 -10.01
CA VAL A 102 0.41 17.68 -9.06
C VAL A 102 1.22 16.65 -9.82
N THR A 103 2.42 16.37 -9.31
CA THR A 103 3.23 15.24 -9.73
C THR A 103 3.60 14.41 -8.51
N GLY A 104 4.04 13.18 -8.73
CA GLY A 104 4.52 12.34 -7.66
C GLY A 104 5.64 11.41 -8.10
N ARG A 105 6.30 10.83 -7.12
CA ARG A 105 7.33 9.80 -7.32
C ARG A 105 7.21 8.75 -6.24
N PHE A 106 7.31 7.50 -6.67
CA PHE A 106 7.33 6.34 -5.78
C PHE A 106 8.76 5.97 -5.37
N PHE A 107 8.93 5.63 -4.09
CA PHE A 107 10.15 5.08 -3.52
C PHE A 107 9.85 3.67 -3.01
N HIS A 108 10.51 2.67 -3.60
CA HIS A 108 10.41 1.29 -3.15
C HIS A 108 11.10 1.11 -1.79
N LEU A 109 10.44 0.42 -0.87
CA LEU A 109 10.99 0.05 0.44
C LEU A 109 11.31 -1.46 0.53
N HIS A 110 10.97 -2.22 -0.50
CA HIS A 110 11.37 -3.61 -0.71
C HIS A 110 12.29 -3.74 -1.95
N PRO A 111 13.35 -4.58 -1.93
CA PRO A 111 13.96 -5.23 -0.75
C PRO A 111 14.39 -4.20 0.31
N PRO A 112 14.77 -4.62 1.54
CA PRO A 112 15.08 -3.71 2.63
C PRO A 112 16.02 -2.57 2.24
N ARG A 113 15.68 -1.34 2.64
CA ARG A 113 16.40 -0.12 2.27
C ARG A 113 17.12 0.51 3.46
N LYS A 114 18.28 1.10 3.21
CA LYS A 114 19.05 1.85 4.20
C LYS A 114 18.44 3.24 4.37
N VAL A 115 17.43 3.34 5.21
CA VAL A 115 16.71 4.59 5.50
C VAL A 115 16.25 4.62 6.96
N ARG A 116 16.33 5.80 7.59
CA ARG A 116 15.54 6.12 8.79
C ARG A 116 14.26 6.79 8.29
N LEU A 117 13.15 6.06 8.32
CA LEU A 117 11.90 6.43 7.67
C LEU A 117 11.33 7.72 8.24
N VAL A 118 11.27 7.87 9.57
CA VAL A 118 10.70 9.07 10.22
C VAL A 118 11.49 10.35 9.84
N PRO A 119 12.82 10.44 10.03
CA PRO A 119 13.59 11.61 9.59
C PRO A 119 13.50 11.87 8.08
N TRP A 120 13.47 10.81 7.27
CA TRP A 120 13.34 10.93 5.82
C TRP A 120 11.99 11.53 5.41
N LEU A 121 10.88 11.04 5.98
CA LEU A 121 9.55 11.60 5.78
C LEU A 121 9.46 13.05 6.27
N ALA A 122 10.00 13.33 7.46
CA ALA A 122 9.97 14.66 8.06
C ALA A 122 10.61 15.72 7.14
N ARG A 123 11.74 15.41 6.52
CA ARG A 123 12.42 16.30 5.55
C ARG A 123 11.52 16.65 4.36
N TRP A 124 10.77 15.69 3.84
CA TRP A 124 9.88 15.91 2.69
C TRP A 124 8.62 16.68 3.10
N ILE A 125 7.99 16.28 4.21
CA ILE A 125 6.76 16.92 4.73
C ILE A 125 7.00 18.40 5.03
N ARG A 126 8.09 18.77 5.70
CA ARG A 126 8.43 20.18 6.01
C ARG A 126 8.55 21.06 4.77
N ARG A 127 8.86 20.47 3.63
CA ARG A 127 9.02 21.19 2.37
C ARG A 127 7.74 21.21 1.53
N GLY A 128 6.66 20.63 2.05
CA GLY A 128 5.35 20.60 1.42
C GLY A 128 5.08 19.37 0.55
N ALA A 129 5.89 18.31 0.67
CA ALA A 129 5.55 17.04 0.02
C ALA A 129 4.52 16.27 0.85
N VAL A 130 3.60 15.60 0.16
CA VAL A 130 2.53 14.81 0.76
C VAL A 130 2.82 13.32 0.54
N PRO A 131 3.15 12.54 1.59
CA PRO A 131 3.41 11.12 1.48
C PRO A 131 2.14 10.27 1.49
N VAL A 132 2.12 9.22 0.66
CA VAL A 132 1.16 8.12 0.71
C VAL A 132 1.92 6.81 0.85
N ALA A 133 1.65 6.07 1.92
CA ALA A 133 2.14 4.73 2.15
C ALA A 133 1.34 3.72 1.32
N THR A 134 2.03 2.88 0.55
CA THR A 134 1.47 1.66 -0.07
C THR A 134 1.96 0.46 0.73
N MET A 135 1.06 -0.16 1.48
CA MET A 135 1.38 -1.11 2.53
C MET A 135 0.76 -2.48 2.27
N ASN A 136 1.50 -3.53 2.61
CA ASN A 136 0.92 -4.85 2.78
C ASN A 136 0.45 -5.01 4.23
N MET A 137 -0.87 -5.02 4.46
CA MET A 137 -1.41 -5.16 5.81
C MET A 137 -1.28 -6.59 6.35
N GLN A 138 -0.88 -7.54 5.51
CA GLN A 138 -0.60 -8.94 5.86
C GLN A 138 0.79 -9.13 6.46
N ALA A 139 1.67 -8.14 6.30
CA ALA A 139 3.02 -8.21 6.81
C ALA A 139 3.09 -7.71 8.26
N GLY A 140 3.84 -8.43 9.09
CA GLY A 140 4.08 -8.06 10.49
C GLY A 140 2.89 -8.29 11.43
N VAL A 141 1.90 -9.08 11.03
CA VAL A 141 0.77 -9.51 11.88
C VAL A 141 1.30 -10.46 12.98
N PRO A 142 1.00 -10.22 14.27
CA PRO A 142 1.38 -11.13 15.35
C PRO A 142 0.80 -12.55 15.18
N GLU A 143 1.50 -13.54 15.72
CA GLU A 143 1.02 -14.92 15.70
C GLU A 143 -0.31 -15.06 16.46
N GLY A 144 -1.28 -15.74 15.84
CA GLY A 144 -2.62 -15.94 16.42
C GLY A 144 -3.62 -14.81 16.12
N GLU A 145 -3.17 -13.68 15.56
CA GLU A 145 -4.08 -12.62 15.10
C GLU A 145 -4.61 -12.87 13.69
N GLU A 146 -5.79 -12.29 13.40
CA GLU A 146 -6.40 -12.40 12.07
C GLU A 146 -5.59 -11.60 11.04
N VAL A 147 -5.13 -12.28 9.99
CA VAL A 147 -4.40 -11.65 8.88
C VAL A 147 -5.36 -10.77 8.06
N PRO A 148 -5.10 -9.45 7.93
CA PRO A 148 -5.93 -8.56 7.14
C PRO A 148 -5.99 -8.97 5.67
N ASP A 149 -7.13 -8.83 5.02
CA ASP A 149 -7.31 -9.26 3.63
C ASP A 149 -7.03 -8.15 2.59
N ALA A 150 -5.91 -7.43 2.72
CA ALA A 150 -5.66 -6.23 1.92
C ALA A 150 -4.20 -5.78 1.79
N TRP A 151 -3.91 -5.23 0.61
CA TRP A 151 -2.97 -4.11 0.45
C TRP A 151 -3.74 -2.79 0.64
N HIS A 152 -3.09 -1.78 1.18
CA HIS A 152 -3.75 -0.51 1.49
C HIS A 152 -2.92 0.70 1.13
N HIS A 153 -3.60 1.80 0.79
CA HIS A 153 -3.00 3.12 0.60
C HIS A 153 -3.48 4.05 1.70
N GLN A 154 -2.55 4.70 2.40
CA GLN A 154 -2.89 5.71 3.40
C GLN A 154 -1.99 6.92 3.27
N LEU A 155 -2.59 8.11 3.34
CA LEU A 155 -1.82 9.35 3.44
C LEU A 155 -1.17 9.40 4.82
N ILE A 156 0.13 9.71 4.85
CA ILE A 156 0.85 10.01 6.08
C ILE A 156 0.74 11.53 6.29
N PHE A 157 -0.12 11.94 7.22
CA PHE A 157 -0.33 13.37 7.49
C PHE A 157 0.69 13.93 8.47
N GLY A 158 1.50 13.09 9.10
CA GLY A 158 2.60 13.55 9.91
C GLY A 158 3.48 12.45 10.48
N VAL A 159 4.60 12.87 11.07
CA VAL A 159 5.56 12.02 11.78
C VAL A 159 6.04 12.74 13.04
N ALA A 160 6.41 11.96 14.05
CA ALA A 160 7.08 12.38 15.28
C ALA A 160 8.05 11.28 15.72
N PRO A 161 8.92 11.50 16.73
CA PRO A 161 9.78 10.44 17.25
C PRO A 161 9.01 9.15 17.51
N ASN A 162 9.39 8.06 16.82
CA ASN A 162 8.77 6.74 16.87
C ASN A 162 7.27 6.67 16.53
N ALA A 163 6.70 7.67 15.87
CA ALA A 163 5.28 7.70 15.52
C ALA A 163 5.06 8.19 14.08
N VAL A 164 4.18 7.50 13.36
CA VAL A 164 3.71 7.89 12.03
C VAL A 164 2.19 7.99 12.05
N PHE A 165 1.68 9.15 11.66
CA PHE A 165 0.26 9.49 11.70
C PHE A 165 -0.33 9.38 10.29
N MET A 166 -1.38 8.58 10.15
CA MET A 166 -2.00 8.25 8.86
C MET A 166 -3.50 8.53 8.86
N THR A 167 -4.10 8.74 7.69
CA THR A 167 -5.56 8.91 7.52
C THR A 167 -6.23 7.68 6.88
N ASN A 168 -7.57 7.65 7.00
CA ASN A 168 -8.48 6.67 6.39
C ASN A 168 -8.20 5.19 6.73
N PRO A 169 -8.41 4.78 7.99
CA PRO A 169 -8.84 5.59 9.14
C PRO A 169 -7.68 6.38 9.76
N LEU A 170 -7.99 7.33 10.67
CA LEU A 170 -6.96 7.91 11.51
C LEU A 170 -6.26 6.81 12.31
N ASP A 171 -4.95 6.75 12.16
CA ASP A 171 -4.12 5.73 12.78
C ASP A 171 -2.77 6.31 13.18
N VAL A 172 -2.17 5.73 14.21
CA VAL A 172 -0.84 6.06 14.71
C VAL A 172 -0.09 4.78 14.96
N VAL A 173 0.97 4.57 14.18
CA VAL A 173 1.81 3.37 14.27
C VAL A 173 3.25 3.73 14.56
N SER A 174 4.00 2.76 15.08
CA SER A 174 5.45 2.92 15.24
C SER A 174 6.17 2.86 13.90
N GLU A 175 7.38 3.45 13.83
CA GLU A 175 8.25 3.35 12.65
C GLU A 175 8.55 1.89 12.29
N GLU A 176 8.82 1.04 13.30
CA GLU A 176 9.12 -0.37 13.12
C GLU A 176 7.94 -1.15 12.53
N GLU A 177 6.73 -0.92 13.05
CA GLU A 177 5.51 -1.55 12.55
C GLU A 177 5.23 -1.14 11.10
N LEU A 178 5.35 0.16 10.80
CA LEU A 178 5.16 0.66 9.45
C LEU A 178 6.20 0.08 8.48
N LEU A 179 7.47 -0.01 8.88
CA LEU A 179 8.52 -0.59 8.04
C LEU A 179 8.26 -2.06 7.72
N ARG A 180 7.71 -2.85 8.64
CA ARG A 180 7.29 -4.24 8.34
C ARG A 180 6.25 -4.29 7.23
N ARG A 181 5.31 -3.34 7.19
CA ARG A 181 4.26 -3.23 6.14
C ARG A 181 4.77 -2.64 4.83
N LEU A 182 5.76 -1.74 4.89
CA LEU A 182 6.38 -1.08 3.74
C LEU A 182 7.50 -1.90 3.09
N CYS A 183 8.03 -2.91 3.76
CA CYS A 183 9.09 -3.78 3.24
C CYS A 183 8.55 -5.21 3.04
N SER A 184 7.65 -5.38 2.06
CA SER A 184 7.05 -6.66 1.72
C SER A 184 7.18 -6.96 0.22
N ASP A 185 7.34 -8.24 -0.12
CA ASP A 185 7.20 -8.72 -1.48
C ASP A 185 5.83 -8.36 -2.06
N SER A 186 5.74 -8.22 -3.38
CA SER A 186 4.48 -8.00 -4.10
C SER A 186 3.62 -9.27 -4.18
N VAL A 187 3.17 -9.74 -3.01
CA VAL A 187 2.37 -10.96 -2.79
C VAL A 187 1.13 -10.61 -1.97
N LEU A 188 0.02 -11.29 -2.26
CA LEU A 188 -1.22 -11.23 -1.48
C LEU A 188 -1.58 -12.64 -1.02
N LEU A 189 -1.89 -12.79 0.27
CA LEU A 189 -2.47 -13.98 0.85
C LEU A 189 -3.98 -13.94 0.64
N VAL A 190 -4.55 -15.02 0.13
CA VAL A 190 -6.00 -15.20 -0.03
C VAL A 190 -6.44 -16.33 0.91
N ARG A 191 -7.48 -16.07 1.71
CA ARG A 191 -7.97 -16.98 2.76
C ARG A 191 -8.47 -18.30 2.17
N ARG A 192 -8.32 -19.38 2.94
CA ARG A 192 -8.81 -20.73 2.60
C ARG A 192 -10.30 -20.72 2.24
N ASP A 193 -11.13 -20.13 3.10
CA ASP A 193 -12.59 -20.09 2.90
C ASP A 193 -12.96 -19.44 1.58
N ASP A 194 -12.27 -18.36 1.22
CA ASP A 194 -12.47 -17.66 -0.05
C ASP A 194 -12.15 -18.52 -1.27
N VAL A 195 -11.11 -19.35 -1.15
CA VAL A 195 -10.68 -20.28 -2.20
C VAL A 195 -11.68 -21.43 -2.33
N LEU A 196 -12.02 -22.07 -1.21
CA LEU A 196 -12.87 -23.25 -1.17
C LEU A 196 -14.31 -22.94 -1.57
N GLN A 197 -14.87 -21.81 -1.10
CA GLN A 197 -16.23 -21.38 -1.45
C GLN A 197 -16.42 -21.21 -2.97
N ARG A 198 -15.35 -20.87 -3.69
CA ARG A 198 -15.38 -20.55 -5.13
C ARG A 198 -14.89 -21.68 -6.02
N PHE A 199 -14.39 -22.76 -5.42
CA PHE A 199 -13.95 -23.92 -6.18
C PHE A 199 -15.16 -24.74 -6.62
N THR A 200 -15.20 -25.05 -7.92
CA THR A 200 -16.16 -26.00 -8.49
C THR A 200 -15.42 -27.07 -9.29
N PRO A 201 -15.89 -28.32 -9.36
CA PRO A 201 -15.19 -29.42 -10.04
C PRO A 201 -14.92 -29.17 -11.54
N ASP A 202 -15.70 -28.31 -12.17
CA ASP A 202 -15.60 -27.89 -13.57
C ASP A 202 -14.63 -26.70 -13.79
N CYS A 203 -14.13 -26.06 -12.73
CA CYS A 203 -13.14 -24.98 -12.84
C CYS A 203 -11.78 -25.52 -13.31
N SER A 204 -11.35 -25.10 -14.50
CA SER A 204 -9.98 -25.34 -14.93
C SER A 204 -9.01 -24.38 -14.24
N LEU A 205 -8.15 -24.90 -13.36
CA LEU A 205 -7.09 -24.13 -12.71
C LEU A 205 -5.91 -23.81 -13.65
N SER A 206 -5.86 -24.43 -14.84
CA SER A 206 -4.74 -24.29 -15.77
C SER A 206 -4.54 -22.87 -16.29
N SER A 207 -5.58 -22.02 -16.22
CA SER A 207 -5.49 -20.59 -16.55
C SER A 207 -4.57 -19.82 -15.61
N LEU A 208 -4.43 -20.24 -14.34
CA LEU A 208 -3.52 -19.62 -13.37
C LEU A 208 -2.05 -19.81 -13.79
N SER A 209 -1.66 -21.04 -14.16
CA SER A 209 -0.29 -21.36 -14.57
C SER A 209 0.08 -20.91 -15.99
N ARG A 210 -0.93 -20.70 -16.83
CA ARG A 210 -0.79 -20.24 -18.22
C ARG A 210 -0.95 -18.74 -18.37
N HIS A 211 -1.09 -17.99 -17.28
CA HIS A 211 -1.26 -16.54 -17.33
C HIS A 211 -0.05 -15.90 -18.06
N PRO A 212 -0.23 -15.39 -19.29
CA PRO A 212 0.90 -15.13 -20.18
C PRO A 212 1.66 -13.85 -19.83
N SER A 213 1.07 -12.96 -19.03
CA SER A 213 1.63 -11.63 -18.73
C SER A 213 2.36 -11.52 -17.39
N ASP A 214 2.24 -12.51 -16.49
CA ASP A 214 2.89 -12.45 -15.18
C ASP A 214 3.45 -13.82 -14.75
N GLN A 215 4.76 -13.98 -14.88
CA GLN A 215 5.48 -15.22 -14.56
C GLN A 215 5.43 -15.56 -13.06
N ARG A 216 5.10 -14.61 -12.18
CA ARG A 216 5.04 -14.83 -10.74
C ARG A 216 3.98 -15.85 -10.35
N TRP A 217 2.89 -15.99 -11.12
CA TRP A 217 1.89 -17.03 -10.90
C TRP A 217 2.48 -18.43 -10.97
N ARG A 218 3.42 -18.65 -11.90
CA ARG A 218 4.15 -19.92 -12.02
C ARG A 218 5.22 -20.06 -10.94
N LEU A 219 5.96 -19.00 -10.65
CA LEU A 219 7.03 -19.03 -9.64
C LEU A 219 6.48 -19.31 -8.23
N LEU A 220 5.29 -18.79 -7.91
CA LEU A 220 4.60 -19.08 -6.67
C LEU A 220 3.85 -20.42 -6.68
N ASP A 221 3.79 -21.12 -7.82
CA ASP A 221 3.00 -22.35 -7.99
C ASP A 221 1.57 -22.23 -7.45
N VAL A 222 0.85 -21.17 -7.84
CA VAL A 222 -0.50 -20.90 -7.29
C VAL A 222 -1.47 -22.06 -7.58
N GLU A 223 -1.37 -22.66 -8.77
CA GLU A 223 -2.18 -23.84 -9.11
C GLU A 223 -1.90 -25.02 -8.17
N GLY A 224 -0.62 -25.31 -7.88
CA GLY A 224 -0.23 -26.35 -6.94
C GLY A 224 -0.74 -26.05 -5.52
N GLN A 225 -0.58 -24.82 -5.05
CA GLN A 225 -1.10 -24.38 -3.74
C GLN A 225 -2.61 -24.62 -3.60
N VAL A 226 -3.40 -24.23 -4.60
CA VAL A 226 -4.86 -24.44 -4.63
C VAL A 226 -5.21 -25.92 -4.63
N LYS A 227 -4.53 -26.74 -5.45
CA LYS A 227 -4.74 -28.20 -5.50
C LYS A 227 -4.47 -28.86 -4.15
N THR A 228 -3.37 -28.49 -3.48
CA THR A 228 -3.07 -28.97 -2.13
C THR A 228 -4.17 -28.58 -1.16
N MET A 229 -4.61 -27.32 -1.17
CA MET A 229 -5.66 -26.82 -0.28
C MET A 229 -6.98 -27.59 -0.44
N ILE A 230 -7.37 -27.92 -1.68
CA ILE A 230 -8.57 -28.73 -1.96
C ILE A 230 -8.40 -30.17 -1.46
N GLN A 231 -7.23 -30.78 -1.68
CA GLN A 231 -6.95 -32.15 -1.21
C GLN A 231 -6.96 -32.27 0.32
N GLU A 232 -6.60 -31.21 1.03
CA GLU A 232 -6.69 -31.14 2.51
C GLU A 232 -8.15 -31.17 3.03
N GLU A 233 -9.17 -30.91 2.19
CA GLU A 233 -10.57 -31.05 2.62
C GLU A 233 -10.96 -32.51 2.86
N ASP A 234 -10.37 -33.44 2.10
CA ASP A 234 -10.63 -34.88 2.21
C ASP A 234 -9.79 -35.57 3.32
N GLN A 235 -8.91 -34.82 4.00
CA GLN A 235 -8.02 -35.33 5.06
C GLN A 235 -8.63 -35.14 6.46
N GLU A 236 -8.26 -36.05 7.38
CA GLU A 236 -8.65 -36.00 8.79
C GLU A 236 -8.24 -34.67 9.47
N GLU A 237 -9.07 -34.20 10.41
CA GLU A 237 -8.93 -32.87 11.06
C GLU A 237 -7.63 -32.66 11.84
N ASP A 238 -6.92 -33.74 12.20
CA ASP A 238 -5.71 -33.69 13.04
C ASP A 238 -4.45 -33.19 12.32
N GLN A 239 -4.48 -32.98 10.99
CA GLN A 239 -3.35 -32.42 10.24
C GLN A 239 -3.44 -30.90 10.08
N PRO A 240 -2.34 -30.15 10.28
CA PRO A 240 -2.34 -28.71 10.10
C PRO A 240 -2.62 -28.34 8.64
N LYS A 241 -3.77 -27.73 8.39
CA LYS A 241 -4.21 -27.30 7.05
C LYS A 241 -3.66 -25.92 6.69
N LYS A 242 -3.41 -25.67 5.41
CA LYS A 242 -3.02 -24.34 4.95
C LYS A 242 -4.17 -23.35 5.12
N SER A 243 -3.90 -22.21 5.73
CA SER A 243 -4.88 -21.13 5.95
C SER A 243 -5.02 -20.18 4.77
N HIS A 244 -4.01 -20.10 3.89
CA HIS A 244 -3.97 -19.15 2.78
C HIS A 244 -3.27 -19.74 1.54
N VAL A 245 -3.59 -19.18 0.38
CA VAL A 245 -2.77 -19.27 -0.85
C VAL A 245 -2.07 -17.95 -1.12
N CYS A 246 -0.83 -18.00 -1.58
CA CYS A 246 -0.06 -16.83 -1.98
C CYS A 246 -0.27 -16.58 -3.48
N ILE A 247 -0.76 -15.39 -3.85
CA ILE A 247 -0.86 -14.94 -5.24
C ILE A 247 0.00 -13.70 -5.48
N PRO A 248 0.41 -13.40 -6.72
CA PRO A 248 1.05 -12.13 -7.04
C PRO A 248 0.13 -10.96 -6.70
N ALA A 249 0.70 -9.84 -6.27
CA ALA A 249 -0.01 -8.57 -6.13
C ALA A 249 0.54 -7.56 -7.14
N ALA A 250 -0.33 -6.71 -7.69
CA ALA A 250 0.05 -5.58 -8.55
C ALA A 250 0.72 -4.42 -7.77
N TYR A 251 0.62 -4.46 -6.45
CA TYR A 251 1.20 -3.46 -5.54
C TYR A 251 2.70 -3.66 -5.38
N SER A 252 3.40 -2.58 -5.07
CA SER A 252 4.76 -2.61 -4.54
C SER A 252 4.77 -1.85 -3.23
N ALA A 253 5.44 -2.39 -2.22
CA ALA A 253 5.52 -1.76 -0.91
C ALA A 253 6.48 -0.56 -0.93
N GLY A 254 6.02 0.56 -0.40
CA GLY A 254 6.81 1.80 -0.39
C GLY A 254 5.98 3.06 -0.19
N VAL A 255 6.61 4.21 -0.47
CA VAL A 255 6.01 5.53 -0.25
C VAL A 255 5.97 6.30 -1.56
N THR A 256 4.80 6.83 -1.91
CA THR A 256 4.66 7.83 -2.97
C THR A 256 4.70 9.21 -2.34
N LEU A 257 5.59 10.09 -2.80
CA LEU A 257 5.58 11.50 -2.43
C LEU A 257 4.91 12.31 -3.53
N PHE A 258 4.04 13.24 -3.16
CA PHE A 258 3.35 14.15 -4.07
C PHE A 258 3.71 15.60 -3.77
N VAL A 259 3.82 16.41 -4.82
CA VAL A 259 4.16 17.84 -4.73
C VAL A 259 3.44 18.61 -5.83
N LEU A 260 3.32 19.92 -5.64
CA LEU A 260 2.91 20.81 -6.73
C LEU A 260 3.98 20.81 -7.82
N HIS A 261 3.57 20.60 -9.07
CA HIS A 261 4.45 20.46 -10.23
C HIS A 261 5.31 21.71 -10.49
N GLU A 262 4.75 22.90 -10.25
CA GLU A 262 5.45 24.18 -10.45
C GLU A 262 6.38 24.56 -9.29
N SER A 263 6.43 23.76 -8.22
CA SER A 263 7.31 24.03 -7.08
C SER A 263 8.76 23.64 -7.37
N GLU A 264 9.72 24.34 -6.75
CA GLU A 264 11.15 23.96 -6.80
C GLU A 264 11.37 22.53 -6.29
N LEU A 265 10.54 22.09 -5.34
CA LEU A 265 10.58 20.74 -4.77
C LEU A 265 10.27 19.65 -5.81
N SER A 266 9.48 19.96 -6.85
CA SER A 266 9.17 19.00 -7.92
C SER A 266 10.42 18.50 -8.63
N GLN A 267 11.37 19.38 -8.94
CA GLN A 267 12.60 18.97 -9.62
C GLN A 267 13.48 18.12 -8.70
N GLU A 268 13.57 18.48 -7.41
CA GLU A 268 14.31 17.66 -6.44
C GLU A 268 13.68 16.28 -6.24
N LEU A 269 12.35 16.21 -6.17
CA LEU A 269 11.64 14.95 -6.01
C LEU A 269 11.88 14.02 -7.21
N LEU A 270 11.72 14.56 -8.42
CA LEU A 270 11.89 13.80 -9.66
C LEU A 270 13.36 13.42 -9.91
N SER A 271 14.33 14.17 -9.39
CA SER A 271 15.77 13.89 -9.55
C SER A 271 16.41 13.12 -8.39
N ALA A 272 15.70 12.93 -7.28
CA ALA A 272 16.21 12.20 -6.12
C ALA A 272 16.73 10.79 -6.52
N PRO A 273 17.75 10.24 -5.87
CA PRO A 273 18.08 8.83 -6.05
C PRO A 273 17.04 7.93 -5.38
N ASP A 274 16.92 6.69 -5.85
CA ASP A 274 16.20 5.66 -5.10
C ASP A 274 16.89 5.38 -3.77
N LEU A 275 16.12 4.90 -2.79
CA LEU A 275 16.67 4.55 -1.49
C LEU A 275 17.68 3.39 -1.63
N PRO A 276 18.90 3.51 -1.07
CA PRO A 276 19.92 2.47 -1.17
C PRO A 276 19.42 1.17 -0.57
N ILE A 277 19.71 0.04 -1.23
CA ILE A 277 19.43 -1.29 -0.69
C ILE A 277 20.40 -1.58 0.46
N ILE A 278 19.94 -2.26 1.50
CA ILE A 278 20.82 -2.82 2.52
C ILE A 278 21.57 -3.98 1.86
N SER A 279 22.85 -3.79 1.54
CA SER A 279 23.71 -4.88 1.08
C SER A 279 23.77 -5.94 2.19
N THR A 280 23.29 -7.15 1.90
CA THR A 280 23.49 -8.35 2.72
C THR A 280 24.91 -8.86 2.63
#